data_AF-A0ABD6FCJ3-F1
#
_entry.id   AF-A0ABD6FCJ3-F1
#
_cell.length_a   1.000
_cell.length_b   1.000
_cell.length_c   1.000
_cell.angle_alpha   90.00
_cell.angle_beta   90.00
_cell.angle_gamma   90.00
#
_symmetry.space_group_name_H-M   'P 1'
#
loop_
_entity.id
_entity.type
_entity.pdbx_description
1 polymer ?
#
loop_
_entity_poly.entity_id
_entity_poly.type
_entity_poly.pdbx_seq_one_letter_code
_entity_poly.pdbx_strand_id
1 'polypeptide(L)'
;DPWGYGNSLEWATSCPPPRHNFTELPRIRSERPAFELHYPHMTERMHAEKEISFTGKPLHNRHQAPSEQIAEATAAGTATLTLDAEPERRDDGKPDDR
;
A
#
# COMPACT_ATOMS: atom_id res chain seq x y z
N ASP A 1 10.32 -2.70 -22.11
CA ASP A 1 11.12 -1.55 -21.66
C ASP A 1 12.50 -1.54 -22.33
N PRO A 2 12.81 -0.59 -23.24
CA PRO A 2 14.11 -0.55 -23.91
C PRO A 2 15.24 0.11 -23.09
N TRP A 3 14.94 0.75 -21.95
CA TRP A 3 15.95 1.30 -21.02
C TRP A 3 16.25 0.37 -19.84
N GLY A 4 15.42 -0.66 -19.63
CA GLY A 4 15.64 -1.76 -18.70
C GLY A 4 15.14 -1.54 -17.27
N TYR A 5 15.00 -0.29 -16.81
CA TYR A 5 14.63 0.02 -15.42
C TYR A 5 13.42 0.95 -15.28
N GLY A 6 12.49 0.88 -16.23
CA GLY A 6 11.22 1.59 -16.23
C GLY A 6 10.37 1.26 -15.00
N ASN A 7 9.71 2.29 -14.45
CA ASN A 7 8.98 2.18 -13.18
C ASN A 7 7.47 2.08 -13.39
N SER A 8 6.94 3.04 -14.13
CA SER A 8 5.53 3.22 -14.36
C SER A 8 4.94 2.07 -15.18
N LEU A 9 3.64 1.88 -15.05
CA LEU A 9 2.90 0.79 -15.70
C LEU A 9 2.99 0.81 -17.24
N GLU A 10 3.27 1.98 -17.84
CA GLU A 10 3.53 2.12 -19.29
C GLU A 10 4.69 1.23 -19.78
N TRP A 11 5.63 0.86 -18.90
CA TRP A 11 6.78 0.02 -19.22
C TRP A 11 6.51 -1.48 -19.07
N ALA A 12 5.33 -1.85 -18.54
CA ALA A 12 4.90 -3.23 -18.37
C ALA A 12 4.08 -3.78 -19.56
N THR A 13 3.90 -2.99 -20.63
CA THR A 13 3.21 -3.44 -21.85
C THR A 13 4.19 -3.83 -22.97
N SER A 14 3.69 -4.56 -23.96
CA SER A 14 4.47 -4.96 -25.14
C SER A 14 4.82 -3.77 -26.03
N CYS A 15 5.82 -3.95 -26.90
CA CYS A 15 6.14 -2.98 -27.96
C CYS A 15 6.00 -3.68 -29.33
N PRO A 16 5.02 -3.29 -30.18
CA PRO A 16 4.05 -2.21 -29.99
C PRO A 16 2.99 -2.51 -28.90
N PRO A 17 2.35 -1.47 -28.32
CA PRO A 17 1.29 -1.66 -27.33
C PRO A 17 0.00 -2.20 -27.97
N PRO A 18 -0.78 -3.05 -27.28
CA PRO A 18 -2.11 -3.49 -27.71
C PRO A 18 -3.10 -2.34 -27.84
N ARG A 19 -4.18 -2.52 -28.62
CA ARG A 19 -5.25 -1.51 -28.84
C ARG A 19 -5.88 -0.99 -27.53
N HIS A 20 -5.91 -1.82 -26.49
CA HIS A 20 -6.47 -1.50 -25.17
C HIS A 20 -5.40 -1.45 -24.08
N ASN A 21 -4.18 -1.02 -24.45
CA ASN A 21 -3.00 -0.83 -23.58
C ASN A 21 -2.40 -2.11 -22.96
N PHE A 22 -3.21 -3.01 -22.41
CA PHE A 22 -2.74 -4.20 -21.68
C PHE A 22 -3.42 -5.47 -22.20
N THR A 23 -2.65 -6.55 -22.33
CA THR A 23 -3.18 -7.90 -22.53
C THR A 23 -3.64 -8.50 -21.20
N GLU A 24 -2.91 -8.22 -20.14
CA GLU A 24 -3.21 -8.59 -18.75
C GLU A 24 -2.73 -7.48 -17.82
N LEU A 25 -3.43 -7.27 -16.71
CA LEU A 25 -3.06 -6.25 -15.75
C LEU A 25 -2.09 -6.84 -14.71
N PRO A 26 -0.83 -6.38 -14.63
CA PRO A 26 0.11 -6.88 -13.63
C PRO A 26 -0.32 -6.42 -12.23
N ARG A 27 0.00 -7.24 -11.23
CA ARG A 27 -0.38 -6.96 -9.85
C ARG A 27 0.37 -5.73 -9.32
N ILE A 28 -0.37 -4.70 -8.92
CA ILE A 28 0.21 -3.47 -8.38
C ILE A 28 0.49 -3.66 -6.89
N ARG A 29 1.77 -3.63 -6.49
CA ARG A 29 2.22 -3.74 -5.09
C ARG A 29 2.99 -2.51 -4.61
N SER A 30 3.42 -1.63 -5.51
CA SER A 30 4.06 -0.36 -5.18
C SER A 30 3.91 0.69 -6.29
N GLU A 31 4.56 1.83 -6.08
CA GLU A 31 4.69 2.94 -7.04
C GLU A 31 5.52 2.58 -8.30
N ARG A 32 6.28 1.47 -8.30
CA ARG A 32 7.13 1.03 -9.42
C ARG A 32 6.70 -0.36 -9.94
N PRO A 33 5.45 -0.53 -10.42
CA PRO A 33 4.91 -1.84 -10.76
C PRO A 33 5.64 -2.53 -11.92
N ALA A 34 6.16 -1.78 -12.89
CA ALA A 34 6.94 -2.37 -13.98
C ALA A 34 8.28 -2.90 -13.48
N PHE A 35 8.94 -2.19 -12.56
CA PHE A 35 10.23 -2.62 -12.01
C PHE A 35 10.10 -3.92 -11.22
N GLU A 36 9.10 -4.02 -10.34
CA GLU A 36 8.88 -5.24 -9.53
C GLU A 36 8.57 -6.47 -10.39
N LEU A 37 7.82 -6.30 -11.48
CA LEU A 37 7.52 -7.38 -12.42
C LEU A 37 8.79 -7.95 -13.07
N HIS A 38 9.72 -7.07 -13.50
CA HIS A 38 10.93 -7.47 -14.21
C HIS A 38 12.07 -7.87 -13.27
N TYR A 39 12.09 -7.37 -12.03
CA TYR A 39 13.12 -7.64 -11.02
C TYR A 39 12.54 -8.20 -9.71
N PRO A 40 11.93 -9.40 -9.71
CA PRO A 40 11.32 -9.96 -8.49
C PRO A 40 12.31 -10.11 -7.32
N HIS A 41 13.58 -10.37 -7.62
CA HIS A 41 14.64 -10.51 -6.62
C HIS A 41 15.06 -9.18 -5.96
N MET A 42 14.67 -8.03 -6.51
CA MET A 42 14.94 -6.72 -5.92
C MET A 42 13.76 -6.20 -5.09
N THR A 43 12.59 -6.83 -5.18
CA THR A 43 11.37 -6.38 -4.50
C THR A 43 11.58 -6.28 -2.98
N GLU A 44 12.02 -7.37 -2.34
CA GLU A 44 12.24 -7.39 -0.87
C GLU A 44 13.22 -6.31 -0.42
N ARG A 45 14.33 -6.16 -1.14
CA ARG A 45 15.34 -5.14 -0.87
C ARG A 45 14.76 -3.73 -1.00
N MET A 46 14.02 -3.46 -2.07
CA MET A 46 13.37 -2.16 -2.26
C MET A 46 12.38 -1.85 -1.15
N HIS A 47 11.60 -2.83 -0.70
CA HIS A 47 10.69 -2.63 0.43
C HIS A 47 11.44 -2.35 1.74
N ALA A 48 12.56 -3.04 1.99
CA ALA A 48 13.39 -2.80 3.17
C ALA A 48 14.08 -1.41 3.15
N GLU A 49 14.51 -0.96 1.98
CA GLU A 49 15.27 0.29 1.80
C GLU A 49 14.41 1.54 1.56
N LYS A 50 13.10 1.40 1.27
CA LYS A 50 12.18 2.52 1.03
C LYS A 50 12.14 3.56 2.14
N GLU A 51 12.40 3.13 3.37
CA GLU A 51 12.21 3.96 4.55
C GLU A 51 13.53 4.38 5.19
N ILE A 52 13.91 5.61 4.94
CA ILE A 52 15.12 6.24 5.46
C ILE A 52 14.77 7.01 6.74
N SER A 53 15.41 6.69 7.86
CA SER A 53 15.34 7.53 9.08
C SER A 53 15.95 8.90 8.80
N PHE A 54 15.58 9.91 9.58
CA PHE A 54 16.21 11.24 9.56
C PHE A 54 17.76 11.19 9.64
N THR A 55 18.33 10.13 10.24
CA THR A 55 19.79 9.92 10.34
C THR A 55 20.40 9.02 9.25
N GLY A 56 19.63 8.63 8.24
CA GLY A 56 20.08 7.72 7.17
C GLY A 56 20.17 6.24 7.56
N LYS A 57 19.89 5.90 8.83
CA LYS A 57 19.97 4.52 9.33
C LYS A 57 18.66 3.77 9.08
N PRO A 58 18.70 2.49 8.69
CA PRO A 58 17.50 1.67 8.60
C PRO A 58 16.88 1.49 9.98
N LEU A 59 15.56 1.71 10.09
CA LEU A 59 14.84 1.51 11.36
C LEU A 59 14.70 0.00 11.61
N HIS A 60 15.54 -0.54 12.49
CA HIS A 60 15.58 -1.98 12.82
C HIS A 60 14.36 -2.47 13.62
N ASN A 61 13.52 -1.57 14.14
CA ASN A 61 12.31 -1.89 14.91
C ASN A 61 11.22 -0.87 14.57
N ARG A 62 10.63 -1.02 13.39
CA ARG A 62 9.50 -0.18 12.98
C ARG A 62 8.20 -0.81 13.44
N HIS A 63 7.34 -0.01 14.07
CA HIS A 63 5.93 -0.35 14.18
C HIS A 63 5.26 -0.07 12.82
N GLN A 64 4.72 -1.11 12.20
CA GLN A 64 3.99 -1.04 10.94
C GLN A 64 2.92 0.06 11.03
N ALA A 65 2.83 0.91 10.01
CA ALA A 65 1.84 1.98 10.03
C ALA A 65 0.42 1.37 10.10
N PRO A 66 -0.56 2.03 10.73
CA PRO A 66 -1.93 1.51 10.79
C PRO A 66 -2.50 1.17 9.41
N SER A 67 -2.17 1.97 8.39
CA SER A 67 -2.56 1.72 6.98
C SER A 67 -1.94 0.44 6.40
N GLU A 68 -0.70 0.14 6.75
CA GLU A 68 -0.01 -1.08 6.31
C GLU A 68 -0.59 -2.31 7.00
N GLN A 69 -0.90 -2.22 8.31
CA GLN A 69 -1.58 -3.30 9.04
C GLN A 69 -2.97 -3.58 8.45
N ILE A 70 -3.72 -2.53 8.09
CA ILE A 70 -5.01 -2.67 7.39
C ILE A 70 -4.82 -3.31 6.02
N ALA A 71 -3.81 -2.90 5.24
CA ALA A 71 -3.53 -3.47 3.93
C ALA A 71 -3.16 -4.95 4.01
N GLU A 72 -2.36 -5.34 5.01
CA GLU A 72 -1.99 -6.73 5.25
C GLU A 72 -3.16 -7.58 5.76
N ALA A 73 -3.95 -7.08 6.71
CA ALA A 73 -5.15 -7.75 7.17
C ALA A 73 -6.20 -7.91 6.04
N THR A 74 -6.29 -6.92 5.14
CA THR A 74 -7.14 -7.02 3.94
C THR A 74 -6.61 -8.09 2.98
N ALA A 75 -5.30 -8.15 2.77
CA ALA A 75 -4.67 -9.17 1.93
C ALA A 75 -4.76 -10.58 2.52
N ALA A 76 -4.74 -10.70 3.86
CA ALA A 76 -4.91 -11.96 4.59
C ALA A 76 -6.38 -12.37 4.78
N GLY A 77 -7.34 -11.53 4.36
CA GLY A 77 -8.77 -11.79 4.51
C GLY A 77 -9.29 -11.68 5.95
N THR A 78 -8.54 -11.07 6.86
CA THR A 78 -8.86 -10.92 8.28
C THR A 78 -9.44 -9.54 8.63
N ALA A 79 -9.35 -8.56 7.74
CA ALA A 79 -9.94 -7.23 7.95
C ALA A 79 -11.47 -7.29 7.81
N THR A 80 -12.19 -7.17 8.92
CA THR A 80 -13.64 -6.98 8.94
C THR A 80 -13.95 -5.48 8.91
N LEU A 81 -14.68 -5.02 7.89
CA LEU A 81 -15.04 -3.61 7.70
C LEU A 81 -16.19 -3.24 8.65
N THR A 82 -15.89 -2.87 9.91
CA THR A 82 -16.91 -2.35 10.83
C THR A 82 -17.14 -0.87 10.54
N LEU A 83 -17.98 -0.59 9.53
CA LEU A 83 -18.66 0.71 9.41
C LEU A 83 -19.85 0.69 10.39
N ASP A 84 -20.13 1.84 11.00
CA ASP A 84 -21.23 2.11 11.93
C ASP A 84 -21.00 1.74 13.41
N ALA A 85 -20.22 2.58 14.09
CA ALA A 85 -20.46 2.88 15.50
C ALA A 85 -20.58 4.40 15.66
N GLU A 86 -21.80 4.89 15.49
CA GLU A 86 -22.20 6.25 15.89
C GLU A 86 -21.81 6.46 17.37
N PRO A 87 -21.10 7.54 17.73
CA PRO A 87 -20.77 7.80 19.13
C PRO A 87 -22.06 8.14 19.87
N GLU A 88 -22.48 7.28 20.81
CA GLU A 88 -23.61 7.56 21.68
C GLU A 88 -23.44 8.95 22.33
N ARG A 89 -24.39 9.84 22.02
CA ARG A 89 -24.51 11.11 22.72
C ARG A 89 -24.81 10.81 24.18
N ARG A 90 -23.82 11.04 25.04
CA ARG A 90 -24.05 11.12 26.49
C ARG A 90 -25.10 12.21 26.74
N ASP A 91 -26.28 11.76 27.12
CA ASP A 91 -27.36 12.60 27.62
C ASP A 91 -27.02 13.00 29.05
N ASP A 92 -26.35 14.14 29.20
CA ASP A 92 -26.04 14.71 30.52
C ASP A 92 -27.30 15.39 31.08
N GLY A 93 -28.29 14.57 31.44
CA GLY A 93 -29.48 14.98 32.17
C GLY A 93 -29.10 15.44 33.58
N LYS A 94 -28.97 16.75 33.78
CA LYS A 94 -28.82 17.36 35.10
C LYS A 94 -30.18 17.39 35.82
N PRO A 95 -30.36 16.75 36.98
CA PRO A 95 -31.55 16.98 37.78
C PRO A 95 -31.45 18.34 38.48
N ASP A 96 -32.55 19.08 38.35
CA ASP A 96 -32.86 20.37 38.94
C ASP A 96 -33.21 20.16 40.42
N ASP A 97 -32.43 20.73 41.34
CA ASP A 97 -32.64 20.58 42.79
C ASP A 97 -33.14 21.93 43.34
N ARG A 98 -34.40 21.94 43.79
CA ARG A 98 -35.09 23.04 44.48
C ARG A 98 -34.93 22.95 45.99
#